data_AF-A0A0Q6QUM4-F1
#
_entry.id   AF-A0A0Q6QUM4-F1
#
_cell.length_a   1.000
_cell.length_b   1.000
_cell.length_c   1.000
_cell.angle_alpha   90.00
_cell.angle_beta   90.00
_cell.angle_gamma   90.00
#
_symmetry.space_group_name_H-M   'P 1'
#
loop_
_entity.id
_entity.type
_entity.pdbx_description
1 polymer ?
#
loop_
_entity_poly.entity_id
_entity_poly.type
_entity_poly.pdbx_seq_one_letter_code
_entity_poly.pdbx_strand_id
1 'polypeptide(L)'
;MQSLMRAIYDVVDEHGTKKIAEGASFTSRTLLAQKANPDYDSHNMNVAELDRIMAFTRDFRPLAAWADRFGFDLVARERPAAKPLMIALCHLTAECGDVGRLIFDATADNHISQHEKAQGDKAIQEAIDALHVLRESLKAA
;
A
#
# COMPACT_ATOMS: atom_id res chain seq x y z
N MET A 1 -4.18 17.24 -10.25
CA MET A 1 -4.46 16.63 -11.57
C MET A 1 -3.19 16.58 -12.40
N GLN A 2 -2.45 17.69 -12.51
CA GLN A 2 -1.14 17.72 -13.18
C GLN A 2 -0.13 16.71 -12.60
N SER A 3 -0.05 16.56 -11.27
CA SER A 3 0.81 15.55 -10.62
C SER A 3 0.52 14.11 -11.06
N LEU A 4 -0.76 13.74 -11.12
CA LEU A 4 -1.22 12.43 -11.60
C LEU A 4 -0.86 12.22 -13.07
N MET A 5 -1.18 13.19 -13.94
CA MET A 5 -0.90 13.10 -15.37
C MET A 5 0.61 12.99 -15.65
N ARG A 6 1.42 13.72 -14.88
CA ARG A 6 2.88 13.64 -14.97
C ARG A 6 3.41 12.27 -14.53
N ALA A 7 2.93 11.74 -13.40
CA ALA A 7 3.30 10.41 -12.94
C ALA A 7 2.94 9.32 -13.95
N ILE A 8 1.79 9.44 -14.63
CA ILE A 8 1.38 8.51 -15.70
C ILE A 8 2.36 8.60 -16.89
N TYR A 9 2.70 9.80 -17.33
CA TYR A 9 3.65 10.01 -18.42
C TYR A 9 5.02 9.41 -18.08
N ASP A 10 5.56 9.73 -16.91
CA ASP A 10 6.88 9.28 -16.47
C ASP A 10 6.95 7.74 -16.41
N VAL A 11 5.91 7.08 -15.88
CA VAL A 11 5.83 5.60 -15.89
C VAL A 11 5.85 5.04 -17.30
N VAL A 12 5.06 5.62 -18.22
CA VAL A 12 4.93 5.13 -19.61
C VAL A 12 6.21 5.37 -20.41
N ASP A 13 6.91 6.47 -20.18
CA ASP A 13 8.17 6.81 -20.82
C ASP A 13 9.31 5.90 -20.32
N GLU A 14 9.49 5.81 -18.99
CA GLU A 14 10.58 5.05 -18.37
C GLU A 14 10.49 3.53 -18.62
N HIS A 15 9.30 2.94 -18.53
CA HIS A 15 9.11 1.51 -18.79
C HIS A 15 9.04 1.18 -20.29
N GLY A 16 8.97 2.22 -21.13
CA GLY A 16 8.94 2.13 -22.58
C GLY A 16 7.55 1.82 -23.14
N THR A 17 6.98 2.80 -23.84
CA THR A 17 5.62 2.74 -24.40
C THR A 17 5.35 1.50 -25.26
N LYS A 18 6.35 0.99 -25.99
CA LYS A 18 6.20 -0.21 -26.81
C LYS A 18 5.92 -1.45 -25.96
N LYS A 19 6.70 -1.64 -24.90
CA LYS A 19 6.59 -2.80 -24.00
C LYS A 19 5.25 -2.80 -23.29
N ILE A 20 4.83 -1.64 -22.80
CA ILE A 20 3.52 -1.48 -22.14
C ILE A 20 2.39 -1.72 -23.13
N ALA A 21 2.46 -1.17 -24.36
CA ALA A 21 1.39 -1.34 -25.32
C ALA A 21 1.13 -2.81 -25.67
N GLU A 22 2.22 -3.58 -25.88
CA GLU A 22 2.15 -5.02 -26.15
C GLU A 22 1.74 -5.83 -24.92
N GLY A 23 2.31 -5.53 -23.74
CA GLY A 23 2.10 -6.32 -22.52
C GLY A 23 0.83 -6.00 -21.72
N ALA A 24 0.30 -4.79 -21.84
CA ALA A 24 -0.92 -4.32 -21.19
C ALA A 24 -2.14 -4.28 -22.15
N SER A 25 -2.02 -4.91 -23.32
CA SER A 25 -3.08 -5.10 -24.31
C SER A 25 -3.70 -3.79 -24.82
N PHE A 26 -2.86 -2.82 -25.19
CA PHE A 26 -3.33 -1.60 -25.86
C PHE A 26 -3.40 -1.80 -27.38
N THR A 27 -4.38 -1.17 -28.03
CA THR A 27 -4.60 -1.29 -29.48
C THR A 27 -3.46 -0.68 -30.31
N SER A 28 -2.77 0.34 -29.78
CA SER A 28 -1.68 1.02 -30.50
C SER A 28 -0.70 1.69 -29.53
N ARG A 29 0.60 1.55 -29.83
CA ARG A 29 1.67 2.29 -29.14
C ARG A 29 1.50 3.79 -29.26
N THR A 30 1.18 4.28 -30.46
CA THR A 30 1.03 5.72 -30.73
C THR A 30 -0.13 6.30 -29.94
N LEU A 31 -1.23 5.55 -29.85
CA LEU A 31 -2.39 5.95 -29.05
C LEU A 31 -2.05 6.00 -27.56
N LEU A 32 -1.30 5.03 -27.04
CA LEU A 32 -0.84 5.05 -25.65
C LEU A 32 0.07 6.26 -25.36
N ALA A 33 1.02 6.57 -26.25
CA ALA A 33 1.89 7.74 -26.10
C ALA A 33 1.09 9.05 -26.07
N GLN A 34 0.12 9.21 -26.97
CA GLN A 34 -0.74 10.39 -27.01
C GLN A 34 -1.64 10.51 -25.77
N LYS A 35 -2.17 9.39 -25.29
CA LYS A 35 -3.01 9.37 -24.09
C LYS A 35 -2.24 9.64 -22.79
N ALA A 36 -0.98 9.21 -22.72
CA ALA A 36 -0.14 9.40 -21.55
C ALA A 36 0.49 10.80 -21.49
N ASN A 37 0.62 11.49 -22.63
CA ASN A 37 1.29 12.77 -22.70
C ASN A 37 0.37 13.93 -22.24
N PRO A 38 0.66 14.60 -21.11
CA PRO A 38 -0.15 15.73 -20.62
C PRO A 38 -0.14 16.94 -21.58
N ASP A 39 0.85 17.05 -22.47
CA ASP A 39 0.97 18.16 -23.41
C ASP A 39 0.09 17.98 -24.67
N TYR A 40 -0.62 16.86 -24.79
CA TYR A 40 -1.46 16.56 -25.94
C TYR A 40 -2.93 16.88 -25.64
N ASP A 41 -3.60 17.74 -26.40
CA ASP A 41 -4.96 18.20 -26.07
C ASP A 41 -6.02 17.09 -25.91
N SER A 42 -5.82 15.95 -26.57
CA SER A 42 -6.72 14.79 -26.47
C SER A 42 -6.23 13.70 -25.50
N HIS A 43 -5.39 14.05 -24.52
CA HIS A 43 -4.85 13.10 -23.53
C HIS A 43 -5.94 12.62 -22.56
N ASN A 44 -6.68 11.59 -22.97
CA ASN A 44 -7.74 10.99 -22.17
C ASN A 44 -7.40 9.52 -21.87
N MET A 45 -6.71 9.33 -20.74
CA MET A 45 -6.46 8.03 -20.13
C MET A 45 -7.67 7.66 -19.24
N ASN A 46 -8.32 6.54 -19.51
CA ASN A 46 -9.38 6.07 -18.63
C ASN A 46 -8.82 5.22 -17.47
N VAL A 47 -9.65 4.97 -16.45
CA VAL A 47 -9.23 4.23 -15.26
C VAL A 47 -8.82 2.78 -15.57
N ALA A 48 -9.48 2.11 -16.52
CA ALA A 48 -9.14 0.75 -16.91
C ALA A 48 -7.81 0.66 -17.69
N GLU A 49 -7.45 1.71 -18.42
CA GLU A 49 -6.14 1.84 -19.08
C GLU A 49 -5.05 2.08 -18.05
N LEU A 50 -5.30 2.97 -17.09
CA LEU A 50 -4.39 3.24 -15.99
C LEU A 50 -4.12 1.98 -15.14
N ASP A 51 -5.17 1.23 -14.80
CA ASP A 51 -5.06 -0.04 -14.06
C ASP A 51 -4.15 -1.03 -14.79
N ARG A 52 -4.35 -1.23 -16.10
CA ARG A 52 -3.53 -2.13 -16.92
C ARG A 52 -2.06 -1.70 -16.97
N ILE A 53 -1.78 -0.40 -17.06
CA ILE A 53 -0.40 0.12 -17.00
C ILE A 53 0.24 -0.20 -15.66
N MET A 54 -0.43 0.12 -14.55
CA MET A 54 0.10 -0.14 -13.20
C MET A 54 0.26 -1.63 -12.92
N ALA A 55 -0.69 -2.47 -13.36
CA ALA A 55 -0.63 -3.91 -13.19
C ALA A 55 0.56 -4.53 -13.94
N PHE A 56 0.82 -4.06 -15.16
CA PHE A 56 1.92 -4.55 -16.00
C PHE A 56 3.30 -4.04 -15.54
N THR A 57 3.41 -2.74 -15.30
CA THR A 57 4.69 -2.11 -14.89
C THR A 57 5.04 -2.40 -13.43
N ARG A 58 4.04 -2.72 -12.60
CA ARG A 58 4.15 -2.77 -11.13
C ARG A 58 4.62 -1.45 -10.52
N ASP A 59 4.50 -0.36 -11.27
CA ASP A 59 4.81 0.98 -10.83
C ASP A 59 3.53 1.71 -10.39
N PHE A 60 3.48 2.03 -9.10
CA PHE A 60 2.31 2.63 -8.46
C PHE A 60 2.50 4.13 -8.18
N ARG A 61 3.52 4.79 -8.78
CA ARG A 61 3.66 6.26 -8.72
C ARG A 61 2.37 7.00 -9.13
N PRO A 62 1.62 6.58 -10.18
CA PRO A 62 0.34 7.21 -10.50
C PRO A 62 -0.69 7.06 -9.38
N LEU A 63 -0.75 5.89 -8.73
CA LEU A 63 -1.65 5.66 -7.60
C LEU A 63 -1.30 6.52 -6.39
N ALA A 64 0.00 6.65 -6.08
CA ALA A 64 0.49 7.51 -5.00
C ALA A 64 0.16 8.99 -5.27
N ALA A 65 0.45 9.48 -6.49
CA ALA A 65 0.10 10.84 -6.90
C ALA A 65 -1.41 11.10 -6.89
N TRP A 66 -2.23 10.06 -7.12
CA TRP A 66 -3.67 10.16 -7.03
C TRP A 66 -4.15 10.24 -5.57
N ALA A 67 -3.59 9.43 -4.67
CA ALA A 67 -3.92 9.44 -3.25
C ALA A 67 -3.54 10.77 -2.58
N ASP A 68 -2.32 11.24 -2.83
CA ASP A 68 -1.75 12.50 -2.30
C ASP A 68 -2.63 13.71 -2.64
N ARG A 69 -3.20 13.74 -3.85
CA ARG A 69 -4.14 14.79 -4.28
C ARG A 69 -5.33 14.98 -3.33
N PHE A 70 -5.76 13.92 -2.65
CA PHE A 70 -6.87 13.95 -1.71
C PHE A 70 -6.42 13.95 -0.25
N GLY A 71 -5.12 14.11 0.01
CA GLY A 71 -4.55 14.08 1.36
C GLY A 71 -4.49 12.68 1.97
N PHE A 72 -4.43 11.64 1.14
CA PHE A 72 -4.23 10.26 1.60
C PHE A 72 -2.81 9.78 1.32
N ASP A 73 -2.22 9.07 2.27
CA ASP A 73 -0.98 8.34 2.06
C ASP A 73 -1.25 6.95 1.47
N LEU A 74 -0.48 6.58 0.45
CA LEU A 74 -0.49 5.23 -0.10
C LEU A 74 0.48 4.34 0.68
N VAL A 75 -0.06 3.49 1.55
CA VAL A 75 0.73 2.47 2.26
C VAL A 75 0.55 1.12 1.57
N ALA A 76 1.66 0.53 1.13
CA ALA A 76 1.65 -0.81 0.55
C ALA A 76 1.19 -1.81 1.63
N ARG A 77 0.21 -2.65 1.29
CA ARG A 77 -0.20 -3.73 2.19
C ARG A 77 0.82 -4.85 2.14
N GLU A 78 1.56 -5.04 3.21
CA GLU A 78 2.28 -6.29 3.42
C GLU A 78 1.26 -7.39 3.73
N ARG A 79 1.28 -8.47 2.95
CA ARG A 79 0.53 -9.67 3.31
C ARG A 79 1.48 -10.55 4.11
N PRO A 80 1.31 -10.66 5.44
CA PRO A 80 2.17 -11.53 6.21
C PRO A 80 2.05 -12.97 5.72
N ALA A 81 3.18 -13.67 5.72
CA ALA A 81 3.18 -15.09 5.41
C ALA A 81 2.29 -15.85 6.41
N ALA A 82 1.42 -16.72 5.89
CA ALA A 82 0.58 -17.57 6.71
C ALA A 82 1.44 -18.44 7.64
N LYS A 83 1.02 -18.55 8.89
CA LYS A 83 1.59 -19.46 9.90
C LYS A 83 0.55 -20.55 10.22
N PRO A 84 0.95 -21.69 10.81
CA PRO A 84 -0.02 -22.64 11.34
C PRO A 84 -1.00 -21.94 12.31
N LEU A 85 -2.30 -22.19 12.16
CA LEU A 85 -3.36 -21.37 12.78
C LEU A 85 -3.19 -21.23 14.31
N MET A 86 -2.88 -22.32 15.00
CA MET A 86 -2.64 -22.30 16.44
C MET A 86 -1.40 -21.49 16.83
N ILE A 87 -0.34 -21.52 16.01
CA ILE A 87 0.87 -20.71 16.25
C ILE A 87 0.53 -19.23 16.07
N ALA A 88 -0.23 -18.87 15.03
CA ALA A 88 -0.67 -17.49 14.80
C ALA A 88 -1.56 -16.97 15.94
N LEU A 89 -2.48 -17.80 16.44
CA LEU A 89 -3.37 -17.44 17.55
C LEU A 89 -2.60 -17.27 18.87
N CYS A 90 -1.68 -18.17 19.19
CA CYS A 90 -0.84 -18.06 20.38
C CYS A 90 0.02 -16.79 20.33
N HIS A 91 0.60 -16.48 19.16
CA HIS A 91 1.39 -15.27 18.98
C HIS A 91 0.54 -14.00 19.20
N LEU A 92 -0.64 -13.91 18.59
CA LEU A 92 -1.56 -12.78 18.82
C LEU A 92 -1.89 -12.61 20.31
N THR A 93 -2.14 -13.73 21.00
CA THR A 93 -2.49 -13.70 22.43
C THR A 93 -1.33 -13.19 23.28
N ALA A 94 -0.08 -13.56 22.94
CA ALA A 94 1.12 -13.04 23.60
C ALA A 94 1.26 -11.52 23.40
N GLU A 95 1.15 -11.03 22.17
CA GLU A 95 1.23 -9.59 21.86
C GLU A 95 0.14 -8.78 22.59
N CYS A 96 -1.10 -9.27 22.62
CA CYS A 96 -2.17 -8.65 23.40
C CYS A 96 -1.84 -8.61 24.90
N GLY A 97 -1.17 -9.63 25.43
CA GLY A 97 -0.68 -9.66 26.80
C GLY A 97 0.40 -8.60 27.07
N ASP A 98 1.33 -8.42 26.13
CA ASP A 98 2.37 -7.39 26.22
C ASP A 98 1.79 -5.97 26.17
N VAL A 99 0.81 -5.71 25.29
CA VAL A 99 0.05 -4.45 25.29
C VAL A 99 -0.61 -4.23 26.65
N GLY A 100 -1.32 -5.23 27.18
CA GLY A 100 -1.98 -5.15 28.48
C GLY A 100 -1.01 -4.81 29.62
N ARG A 101 0.14 -5.48 29.65
CA ARG A 101 1.20 -5.24 30.65
C ARG A 101 1.77 -3.82 30.53
N LEU A 102 2.15 -3.38 29.33
CA LEU A 102 2.76 -2.06 29.13
C LEU A 102 1.81 -0.92 29.49
N ILE A 103 0.53 -1.02 29.13
CA ILE A 103 -0.47 -0.01 29.50
C ILE A 103 -0.74 -0.02 31.01
N PHE A 104 -0.78 -1.21 31.63
CA PHE A 104 -0.91 -1.31 33.10
C PHE A 104 0.27 -0.65 33.82
N ASP A 105 1.50 -0.98 33.41
CA ASP A 105 2.73 -0.42 34.00
C ASP A 105 2.78 1.11 33.83
N ALA A 106 2.49 1.61 32.63
CA ALA A 106 2.50 3.04 32.31
C ALA A 106 1.39 3.86 32.99
N THR A 107 0.35 3.21 33.51
CA THR A 107 -0.74 3.89 34.25
C THR A 107 -0.58 3.79 35.76
N ALA A 108 0.42 3.06 36.26
CA ALA A 108 0.61 2.79 37.68
C ALA A 108 0.89 4.06 38.51
N ASP A 109 1.52 5.08 37.92
CA ASP A 109 1.84 6.36 38.57
C ASP A 109 0.91 7.52 38.17
N ASN A 110 -0.18 7.22 37.43
CA ASN A 110 -1.09 8.20 36.83
C ASN A 110 -0.43 9.22 35.89
N HIS A 111 0.76 8.94 35.34
CA HIS A 111 1.44 9.82 34.40
C HIS A 111 2.12 9.05 33.26
N ILE A 112 1.51 9.06 32.07
CA ILE A 112 2.12 8.43 30.89
C ILE A 112 3.12 9.39 30.24
N SER A 113 4.40 9.05 30.34
CA SER A 113 5.50 9.76 29.67
C SER A 113 5.48 9.58 28.15
N GLN A 114 6.23 10.43 27.43
CA GLN A 114 6.38 10.28 25.97
C GLN A 114 7.06 8.96 25.58
N HIS A 115 7.95 8.46 26.43
CA HIS A 115 8.63 7.19 26.19
C HIS A 115 7.65 6.02 26.28
N GLU A 116 6.80 6.00 27.30
CA GLU A 116 5.77 4.97 27.47
C GLU A 116 4.70 5.02 26.39
N LYS A 117 4.34 6.22 25.92
CA LYS A 117 3.47 6.36 24.74
C LYS A 117 4.08 5.70 23.51
N ALA A 118 5.36 5.96 23.23
CA ALA A 118 6.04 5.35 22.09
C ALA A 118 6.17 3.82 22.24
N GLN A 119 6.42 3.32 23.45
CA GLN A 119 6.48 1.88 23.72
C GLN A 119 5.11 1.21 23.58
N GLY A 120 4.06 1.83 24.12
CA GLY A 120 2.69 1.33 24.02
C GLY A 120 2.20 1.34 22.57
N ASP A 121 2.46 2.42 21.83
CA ASP A 121 2.12 2.52 20.40
C ASP A 121 2.81 1.41 19.58
N LYS A 122 4.09 1.17 19.85
CA LYS A 122 4.84 0.07 19.22
C LYS A 122 4.19 -1.29 19.52
N ALA A 123 3.89 -1.60 20.78
CA ALA A 123 3.27 -2.88 21.16
C ALA A 123 1.88 -3.05 20.54
N ILE A 124 1.09 -1.97 20.45
CA ILE A 124 -0.21 -1.98 19.76
C ILE A 124 -0.01 -2.32 18.28
N GLN A 125 0.98 -1.74 17.63
CA GLN A 125 1.28 -2.04 16.23
C GLN A 125 1.70 -3.51 16.04
N GLU A 126 2.53 -4.06 16.94
CA GLU A 126 2.94 -5.48 16.93
C GLU A 126 1.73 -6.42 17.08
N ALA A 127 0.76 -6.08 17.93
CA ALA A 127 -0.49 -6.82 18.07
C ALA A 127 -1.40 -6.75 16.83
N ILE A 128 -1.48 -5.57 16.19
CA ILE A 128 -2.21 -5.39 14.91
C ILE A 128 -1.58 -6.25 13.81
N ASP A 129 -0.25 -6.28 13.73
CA ASP A 129 0.48 -7.08 12.75
C ASP A 129 0.26 -8.59 12.99
N ALA A 130 0.28 -9.03 14.25
CA ALA A 130 -0.05 -10.42 14.61
C ALA A 130 -1.50 -10.80 14.24
N LEU A 131 -2.45 -9.86 14.38
CA LEU A 131 -3.83 -10.08 13.96
C LEU A 131 -3.94 -10.21 12.43
N HIS A 132 -3.18 -9.42 11.68
CA HIS A 132 -3.07 -9.58 10.23
C HIS A 132 -2.52 -10.95 9.84
N VAL A 133 -1.47 -11.43 10.52
CA VAL A 133 -0.91 -12.78 10.33
C VAL A 133 -1.98 -13.85 10.57
N LEU A 134 -2.74 -13.76 11.67
CA LEU A 134 -3.80 -14.72 11.97
C LEU A 134 -4.89 -14.72 10.89
N ARG A 135 -5.30 -13.54 10.42
CA ARG A 135 -6.30 -13.40 9.36
C ARG A 135 -5.84 -14.04 8.05
N GLU A 136 -4.60 -13.80 7.62
CA GLU A 136 -4.07 -14.43 6.41
C GLU A 136 -3.86 -15.94 6.59
N SER A 137 -3.45 -16.38 7.78
CA SER A 137 -3.33 -17.80 8.13
C SER A 137 -4.67 -18.52 8.04
N LEU A 138 -5.75 -17.88 8.50
CA LEU A 138 -7.11 -18.42 8.42
C LEU A 138 -7.61 -18.55 6.98
N LYS A 139 -7.26 -17.61 6.09
CA LYS A 139 -7.63 -17.68 4.66
C LYS A 139 -6.90 -18.79 3.91
N ALA A 140 -5.73 -19.21 4.41
CA ALA A 140 -4.87 -20.22 3.79
C ALA A 140 -5.14 -21.65 4.29
N ALA A 141 -5.87 -21.80 5.39
CA ALA A 141 -6.28 -23.08 5.98
C ALA A 141 -7.54 -23.65 5.30
#